data_AF-A0A2S5MYY8-F1
#
_entry.id   AF-A0A2S5MYY8-F1
#
_cell.length_a   1.000
_cell.length_b   1.000
_cell.length_c   1.000
_cell.angle_alpha   90.00
_cell.angle_beta   90.00
_cell.angle_gamma   90.00
#
_symmetry.space_group_name_H-M   'P 1'
#
loop_
_entity.id
_entity.type
_entity.pdbx_description
1 polymer ?
#
loop_
_entity_poly.entity_id
_entity_poly.type
_entity_poly.pdbx_seq_one_letter_code
_entity_poly.pdbx_strand_id
1 'polypeptide(L)' 'MWQIGLLFGLKVVSFLAAIAQTIGFVGLFAFEALDPYKWQLLIGGTVAILMSEGLSYVLAKRMGHSGQEVGDAR' A
#
# COMPACT_ATOMS: atom_id res chain seq x y z
N MET A 1 20.34 2.40 -2.84
CA MET A 1 19.78 1.05 -2.59
C MET A 1 18.71 1.04 -1.50
N TRP A 2 18.94 1.67 -0.33
CA TRP A 2 17.96 1.73 0.78
C TRP A 2 16.56 2.23 0.38
N GLN A 3 16.48 3.24 -0.48
CA GLN A 3 15.21 3.81 -0.96
C GLN A 3 14.38 2.82 -1.81
N ILE A 4 15.04 1.96 -2.59
CA ILE A 4 14.39 0.92 -3.39
C ILE A 4 13.80 -0.15 -2.44
N GLY A 5 14.53 -0.50 -1.38
CA GLY A 5 14.04 -1.40 -0.33
C GLY A 5 12.81 -0.86 0.39
N LEU A 6 12.78 0.45 0.68
CA LEU A 6 11.61 1.12 1.27
C LEU A 6 10.38 1.08 0.36
N LEU A 7 10.54 1.38 -0.94
CA LEU A 7 9.44 1.28 -1.91
C LEU A 7 8.92 -0.15 -2.03
N PHE A 8 9.83 -1.12 -2.09
CA PHE A 8 9.47 -2.53 -2.13
C PHE A 8 8.69 -2.94 -0.87
N GLY A 9 9.15 -2.52 0.30
CA GLY A 9 8.46 -2.74 1.57
C GLY A 9 7.03 -2.18 1.58
N LEU A 10 6.83 -0.95 1.07
CA LEU A 10 5.49 -0.36 0.95
C LEU A 10 4.59 -1.19 0.02
N LYS A 11 5.11 -1.73 -1.08
CA LYS A 11 4.32 -2.59 -1.97
C LYS A 11 3.94 -3.93 -1.32
N VAL A 12 4.82 -4.51 -0.48
CA VAL A 12 4.46 -5.68 0.33
C VAL A 12 3.32 -5.35 1.30
N VAL A 13 3.36 -4.18 1.95
CA VAL A 13 2.27 -3.72 2.83
C VAL A 13 0.97 -3.54 2.05
N SER A 14 1.00 -2.88 0.89
CA SER A 14 -0.18 -2.72 0.02
C SER A 14 -0.76 -4.07 -0.40
N PHE A 15 0.10 -5.05 -0.73
CA PHE A 15 -0.32 -6.38 -1.12
C PHE A 15 -1.00 -7.14 0.03
N LEU A 16 -0.42 -7.14 1.23
CA LEU A 16 -1.02 -7.76 2.41
C LEU A 16 -2.35 -7.09 2.80
N ALA A 17 -2.42 -5.77 2.69
CA ALA A 17 -3.64 -5.02 2.93
C ALA A 17 -4.73 -5.37 1.90
N ALA A 18 -4.37 -5.55 0.63
CA ALA A 18 -5.29 -6.01 -0.41
C ALA A 18 -5.82 -7.42 -0.12
N ILE A 19 -4.96 -8.36 0.31
CA ILE A 19 -5.38 -9.70 0.75
C ILE A 19 -6.38 -9.59 1.91
N ALA A 20 -6.07 -8.81 2.94
CA ALA A 20 -6.96 -8.62 4.08
C ALA A 20 -8.32 -8.04 3.66
N GLN A 21 -8.32 -7.07 2.74
CA GLN A 21 -9.53 -6.47 2.21
C GLN A 21 -10.35 -7.46 1.36
N THR A 22 -9.70 -8.30 0.56
CA THR A 22 -10.36 -9.39 -0.18
C THR A 22 -10.98 -10.40 0.78
N ILE A 23 -10.28 -10.79 1.85
CA ILE A 23 -10.81 -11.69 2.89
C ILE A 23 -12.01 -11.03 3.60
N GLY A 24 -11.91 -9.75 3.95
CA GLY A 24 -13.02 -9.00 4.54
C GLY A 24 -14.25 -8.94 3.62
N PHE A 25 -14.03 -8.72 2.33
CA PHE A 25 -15.10 -8.65 1.32
C PHE A 25 -15.76 -10.00 1.11
N VAL A 26 -14.99 -11.07 0.88
CA VAL A 26 -15.53 -12.43 0.75
C VAL A 26 -16.19 -12.87 2.05
N GLY A 27 -15.63 -12.46 3.20
CA GLY A 27 -16.18 -12.69 4.53
C GLY A 27 -17.59 -12.17 4.71
N LEU A 28 -17.98 -11.05 4.08
CA LEU A 28 -19.35 -10.52 4.11
C LEU A 28 -20.39 -11.56 3.67
N PHE A 29 -20.03 -12.45 2.75
CA PHE A 29 -20.97 -13.39 2.13
C PHE A 29 -20.73 -14.86 2.51
N ALA A 30 -19.49 -15.24 2.85
CA ALA A 30 -19.10 -16.64 2.96
C ALA A 30 -18.73 -17.10 4.39
N PHE A 31 -18.44 -16.19 5.33
CA PHE A 31 -17.88 -16.57 6.64
C PHE A 31 -18.54 -15.81 7.81
N GLU A 32 -19.46 -16.47 8.53
CA GLU A 32 -20.07 -15.94 9.77
C GLU A 32 -19.05 -15.74 10.89
N ALA A 33 -18.04 -16.62 11.01
CA ALA A 33 -16.99 -16.52 12.02
C ALA A 33 -16.16 -15.21 11.95
N LEU A 34 -16.18 -14.53 10.79
CA LEU A 34 -15.47 -13.27 10.59
C LEU A 34 -16.32 -12.05 10.92
N ASP A 35 -17.63 -12.18 11.24
CA ASP A 35 -18.56 -11.07 11.48
C ASP A 35 -18.00 -9.90 12.32
N PRO A 36 -17.37 -10.14 13.49
CA PRO A 36 -16.86 -9.04 14.31
C PRO A 36 -15.66 -8.31 13.69
N TYR A 37 -15.01 -8.87 12.65
CA TYR A 37 -13.79 -8.36 12.04
C TYR A 37 -13.96 -7.88 10.58
N LYS A 38 -15.13 -8.11 9.94
CA LYS A 38 -15.33 -7.81 8.51
C LYS A 38 -15.09 -6.34 8.19
N TRP A 39 -15.64 -5.45 9.01
CA TRP A 39 -15.49 -4.00 8.84
C TRP A 39 -14.05 -3.55 9.07
N GLN A 40 -13.34 -4.15 10.02
CA GLN A 40 -11.95 -3.86 10.31
C GLN A 40 -11.04 -4.34 9.18
N LEU A 41 -11.32 -5.49 8.58
CA LEU A 41 -10.60 -6.00 7.41
C LEU A 41 -10.83 -5.11 6.18
N LEU A 42 -12.07 -4.67 5.95
CA LEU A 42 -12.42 -3.81 4.82
C LEU A 42 -11.84 -2.39 4.96
N ILE A 43 -12.14 -1.72 6.07
CA ILE A 43 -11.72 -0.35 6.32
C ILE A 43 -10.21 -0.32 6.59
N GLY A 44 -9.70 -1.23 7.42
CA GLY A 44 -8.28 -1.31 7.74
C GLY A 44 -7.43 -1.63 6.51
N GLY A 45 -7.86 -2.57 5.67
CA GLY A 45 -7.22 -2.85 4.38
C GLY A 45 -7.19 -1.61 3.47
N THR A 46 -8.34 -0.94 3.31
CA THR A 46 -8.44 0.29 2.51
C THR A 46 -7.49 1.37 3.01
N VAL A 47 -7.50 1.66 4.32
CA VAL A 47 -6.66 2.69 4.94
C VAL A 47 -5.18 2.34 4.76
N ALA A 48 -4.78 1.08 4.98
CA ALA A 48 -3.40 0.66 4.83
C ALA A 48 -2.90 0.80 3.37
N ILE A 49 -3.74 0.47 2.38
CA ILE A 49 -3.41 0.70 0.96
C ILE A 49 -3.23 2.18 0.68
N LEU A 50 -4.19 3.02 1.08
CA LEU A 50 -4.14 4.47 0.83
C LEU A 50 -2.91 5.11 1.47
N MET A 51 -2.58 4.74 2.71
CA MET A 51 -1.39 5.21 3.40
C MET A 51 -0.11 4.76 2.69
N SER A 52 -0.03 3.48 2.29
CA SER A 52 1.13 2.94 1.60
C SER A 52 1.37 3.59 0.24
N GLU A 53 0.32 3.78 -0.56
CA GLU A 53 0.40 4.48 -1.85
C GLU A 53 0.72 5.97 -1.67
N GLY A 54 0.13 6.63 -0.67
CA GLY A 54 0.44 8.02 -0.32
C GLY A 54 1.90 8.22 0.09
N LEU A 55 2.44 7.33 0.93
CA LEU A 55 3.85 7.30 1.31
C LEU A 55 4.75 7.02 0.10
N SER A 56 4.36 6.07 -0.77
CA SER A 56 5.09 5.77 -2.00
C SER A 56 5.16 7.00 -2.92
N TYR A 57 4.05 7.72 -3.09
CA TYR A 57 3.99 8.95 -3.87
C TYR A 57 4.89 10.06 -3.29
N VAL A 58 4.83 10.29 -1.97
CA VAL A 58 5.67 11.30 -1.31
C VAL A 58 7.16 10.96 -1.45
N LEU A 59 7.53 9.69 -1.26
CA LEU A 59 8.91 9.23 -1.45
C LEU A 59 9.35 9.39 -2.90
N ALA A 60 8.54 8.95 -3.87
CA ALA A 60 8.84 9.08 -5.28
C ALA A 60 9.02 10.54 -5.71
N LYS A 61 8.15 11.45 -5.22
CA LYS A 61 8.26 12.89 -5.47
C LYS A 61 9.55 13.47 -4.91
N ARG A 62 9.96 13.06 -3.70
CA ARG A 62 11.25 13.46 -3.10
C ARG A 62 12.45 12.92 -3.88
N MET A 63 12.36 11.71 -4.42
CA MET A 63 13.43 11.11 -5.24
C MET A 63 13.52 11.72 -6.64
N GLY A 64 12.39 12.13 -7.24
CA GLY A 64 12.34 12.77 -8.56
C GLY A 64 13.09 14.10 -8.63
N HIS A 65 13.21 14.84 -7.51
CA HIS A 65 14.04 16.05 -7.44
C HIS A 65 15.55 15.76 -7.48
N SER A 66 15.99 14.53 -7.19
CA SER A 66 17.40 14.12 -7.29
C SER A 66 17.77 13.46 -8.62
N GLY A 67 16.79 13.23 -9.51
CA GLY A 67 17.01 12.57 -10.82
C GLY A 67 16.99 13.52 -12.02
N GLN A 68 16.54 14.77 -11.87
CA GLN A 68 16.47 15.74 -12.97
C GLN A 68 17.83 16.37 -13.35
N GLU A 69 18.85 16.29 -12.48
CA GLU A 69 20.18 16.84 -12.81
C GLU A 69 20.99 15.98 -13.80
N VAL A 70 20.52 14.78 -14.15
CA VAL A 70 21.22 13.89 -15.11
C VAL A 70 20.66 14.01 -16.54
N GLY A 71 19.51 14.67 -16.71
CA GLY A 71 18.83 14.82 -18.00
C GLY A 71 19.25 16.04 -18.83
N ASP A 72 19.71 17.11 -18.17
CA ASP A 72 20.04 18.39 -18.84
C ASP A 72 21.54 18.54 -19.20
N ALA A 73 22.34 17.47 -19.02
CA ALA A 73 23.77 17.45 -19.37
C ALA A 73 24.09 16.63 -20.64
N ARG A 74 23.12 16.44 -21.55
CA ARG A 74 23.34 15.80 -22.86
C ARG A 74 22.75 16.59 -24.00
#